data_AF-A0A661H3M5-F1
#
_entry.id   AF-A0A661H3M5-F1
#
_cell.length_a   1.000
_cell.length_b   1.000
_cell.length_c   1.000
_cell.angle_alpha   90.00
_cell.angle_beta   90.00
_cell.angle_gamma   90.00
#
_symmetry.space_group_name_H-M   'P 1'
#
loop_
_entity.id
_entity.type
_entity.pdbx_description
1 polymer ?
#
loop_
_entity_poly.entity_id
_entity_poly.type
_entity_poly.pdbx_seq_one_letter_code
_entity_poly.pdbx_strand_id
1 'polypeptide(L)'
;MILTKLQYDTIYFGIDGVPDYSLFGNQPSSDEDFLMNYVTSKLWRMNNLYTIINKAGKRIPFVMNYAQHVVFSEHMRHPRLIILKSRQRGISTHYLIDFYDDAMFGDNLTIGMQSYGLEESAALLKRLDVAWDNFSDGIKEFLGLQISKSNTKALGLSNGSIIKIQTSFRGETLQRLHVSELGKIANKNPQKAVELRAGTLQALAMGNRAAIESTAEGMHNAFYTMWYDAVGHIGLRSLKDFKPVFLSWVDDPDCIVTIPQTITTEDRAYFTTVEQWLNSDSVSFINLNAVTCTEGVYSLSDQQKWWVVAQRRELGELFNQEYPYSPEAAFASVRDGTYYARLWSERGTVVESELYDTALGVFTSWDLGMNDTMEIGFWQVWSDSVRLVDYYYNSGEGLEH
;
A
#
# COMPACT_ATOMS: atom_id res chain seq x y z
N MET A 1 -15.44 -1.58 -14.02
CA MET A 1 -16.31 -2.78 -14.01
C MET A 1 -17.04 -2.73 -12.69
N ILE A 2 -18.37 -2.85 -12.71
CA ILE A 2 -19.16 -2.92 -11.48
C ILE A 2 -18.89 -4.29 -10.84
N LEU A 3 -18.70 -4.34 -9.52
CA LEU A 3 -18.61 -5.61 -8.78
C LEU A 3 -19.75 -6.56 -9.16
N THR A 4 -19.54 -7.86 -9.13
CA THR A 4 -20.69 -8.80 -9.15
C THR A 4 -21.51 -8.64 -7.86
N LYS A 5 -22.81 -9.00 -7.89
CA LYS A 5 -23.66 -9.00 -6.69
C LYS A 5 -23.04 -9.78 -5.53
N LEU A 6 -22.48 -10.96 -5.81
CA LEU A 6 -21.79 -11.77 -4.80
C LEU A 6 -20.60 -11.03 -4.17
N GLN A 7 -19.75 -10.38 -4.98
CA GLN A 7 -18.62 -9.61 -4.47
C GLN A 7 -19.09 -8.41 -3.65
N TYR A 8 -20.15 -7.72 -4.08
CA TYR A 8 -20.75 -6.62 -3.37
C TYR A 8 -21.23 -7.06 -1.99
N ASP A 9 -22.07 -8.10 -1.94
CA ASP A 9 -22.62 -8.63 -0.70
C ASP A 9 -21.52 -9.13 0.24
N THR A 10 -20.43 -9.69 -0.31
CA THR A 10 -19.27 -10.12 0.47
C THR A 10 -18.51 -8.92 1.07
N ILE A 11 -18.15 -7.92 0.26
CA ILE A 11 -17.34 -6.78 0.69
C ILE A 11 -18.10 -5.92 1.73
N TYR A 12 -19.38 -5.69 1.49
CA TYR A 12 -20.21 -4.80 2.30
C TYR A 12 -21.01 -5.53 3.38
N PHE A 13 -20.78 -6.84 3.57
CA PHE A 13 -21.47 -7.61 4.60
C PHE A 13 -21.35 -6.96 5.98
N GLY A 14 -22.50 -6.82 6.66
CA GLY A 14 -22.58 -6.31 8.02
C GLY A 14 -22.26 -4.83 8.20
N ILE A 15 -22.22 -4.03 7.12
CA ILE A 15 -22.05 -2.58 7.20
C ILE A 15 -23.41 -1.88 7.07
N ASP A 16 -23.74 -1.03 8.04
CA ASP A 16 -24.96 -0.23 8.02
C ASP A 16 -24.89 0.92 6.99
N GLY A 17 -26.03 1.29 6.42
CA GLY A 17 -26.14 2.42 5.49
C GLY A 17 -25.56 2.19 4.09
N VAL A 18 -25.21 0.95 3.75
CA VAL A 18 -24.84 0.56 2.39
C VAL A 18 -26.10 0.47 1.53
N PRO A 19 -26.16 1.11 0.35
CA PRO A 19 -27.34 1.01 -0.53
C PRO A 19 -27.54 -0.42 -1.04
N ASP A 20 -28.76 -0.76 -1.45
CA ASP A 20 -28.98 -2.04 -2.14
C ASP A 20 -28.23 -2.07 -3.48
N TYR A 21 -27.71 -3.25 -3.85
CA TYR A 21 -26.95 -3.42 -5.10
C TYR A 21 -27.77 -3.05 -6.35
N SER A 22 -29.10 -3.19 -6.32
CA SER A 22 -29.96 -2.79 -7.45
C SER A 22 -29.86 -1.28 -7.77
N LEU A 23 -29.44 -0.43 -6.82
CA LEU A 23 -29.22 1.00 -7.05
C LEU A 23 -28.19 1.28 -8.15
N PHE A 24 -27.26 0.36 -8.42
CA PHE A 24 -26.26 0.51 -9.49
C PHE A 24 -26.75 0.03 -10.86
N GLY A 25 -27.88 -0.69 -10.92
CA GLY A 25 -28.47 -1.19 -12.18
C GLY A 25 -29.73 -0.45 -12.60
N ASN A 26 -30.40 0.22 -11.66
CA ASN A 26 -31.64 0.94 -11.91
C ASN A 26 -31.38 2.37 -12.36
N GLN A 27 -32.33 2.93 -13.13
CA GLN A 27 -32.36 4.35 -13.45
C GLN A 27 -33.32 5.06 -12.49
N PRO A 28 -33.03 6.32 -12.10
CA PRO A 28 -33.97 7.10 -11.33
C PRO A 28 -35.26 7.30 -12.14
N SER A 29 -36.39 7.22 -11.45
CA SER A 29 -37.73 7.39 -12.03
C SER A 29 -38.12 8.87 -12.23
N SER A 30 -37.45 9.78 -11.53
CA SER A 30 -37.61 11.23 -11.61
C SER A 30 -36.37 11.96 -11.08
N ASP A 31 -36.28 13.27 -11.29
CA ASP A 31 -35.22 14.10 -10.68
C ASP A 31 -35.29 14.09 -9.14
N GLU A 32 -36.48 14.01 -8.57
CA GLU A 32 -36.68 13.89 -7.13
C GLU A 32 -36.13 12.55 -6.60
N ASP A 33 -36.43 11.45 -7.29
CA ASP A 33 -35.90 10.12 -6.96
C ASP A 33 -34.36 10.10 -7.07
N PHE A 34 -33.81 10.69 -8.13
CA PHE A 34 -32.38 10.86 -8.30
C PHE A 34 -31.73 11.58 -7.10
N LEU A 35 -32.28 12.72 -6.69
CA LEU A 35 -31.72 13.51 -5.59
C LEU A 35 -31.86 12.82 -4.23
N MET A 36 -33.02 12.20 -3.95
CA MET A 36 -33.31 11.63 -2.64
C MET A 36 -32.70 10.24 -2.41
N ASN A 37 -32.61 9.41 -3.45
CA ASN A 37 -32.22 8.00 -3.30
C ASN A 37 -30.85 7.66 -3.91
N TYR A 38 -30.44 8.36 -4.97
CA TYR A 38 -29.17 8.08 -5.66
C TYR A 38 -28.06 8.99 -5.14
N VAL A 39 -28.28 10.31 -5.21
CA VAL A 39 -27.26 11.32 -4.84
C VAL A 39 -26.95 11.29 -3.35
N THR A 40 -27.86 10.87 -2.47
CA THR A 40 -27.58 10.74 -1.03
C THR A 40 -26.53 9.67 -0.71
N SER A 41 -26.40 8.64 -1.54
CA SER A 41 -25.45 7.54 -1.35
C SER A 41 -24.06 7.87 -1.86
N LYS A 42 -23.09 8.04 -0.96
CA LYS A 42 -21.68 8.26 -1.33
C LYS A 42 -21.13 7.14 -2.22
N LEU A 43 -21.44 5.89 -1.89
CA LEU A 43 -20.99 4.74 -2.66
C LEU A 43 -21.52 4.79 -4.10
N TRP A 44 -22.76 5.25 -4.27
CA TRP A 44 -23.35 5.47 -5.59
C TRP A 44 -22.67 6.64 -6.32
N ARG A 45 -22.53 7.80 -5.67
CA ARG A 45 -21.88 8.98 -6.25
C ARG A 45 -20.49 8.67 -6.79
N MET A 46 -19.67 7.99 -5.99
CA MET A 46 -18.32 7.59 -6.36
C MET A 46 -18.25 6.70 -7.60
N ASN A 47 -19.30 5.95 -7.93
CA ASN A 47 -19.31 5.06 -9.11
C ASN A 47 -20.03 5.65 -10.32
N ASN A 48 -20.62 6.85 -10.21
CA ASN A 48 -21.50 7.39 -11.26
C ASN A 48 -21.25 8.87 -11.60
N LEU A 49 -20.71 9.68 -10.68
CA LEU A 49 -20.67 11.14 -10.88
C LEU A 49 -19.30 11.69 -11.29
N TYR A 50 -18.21 10.93 -11.11
CA TYR A 50 -16.86 11.44 -11.31
C TYR A 50 -16.24 10.92 -12.61
N THR A 51 -15.41 11.74 -13.23
CA THR A 51 -14.62 11.37 -14.43
C THR A 51 -13.12 11.43 -14.09
N ILE A 52 -12.36 10.45 -14.56
CA ILE A 52 -10.91 10.38 -14.43
C ILE A 52 -10.23 10.19 -15.79
N ILE A 53 -8.92 10.43 -15.85
CA ILE A 53 -8.08 10.05 -16.99
C ILE A 53 -7.44 8.69 -16.69
N ASN A 54 -7.66 7.72 -17.57
CA ASN A 54 -7.09 6.38 -17.43
C ASN A 54 -5.64 6.29 -17.93
N LYS A 55 -5.01 5.10 -17.80
CA LYS A 55 -3.63 4.84 -18.24
C LYS A 55 -3.40 5.12 -19.74
N ALA A 56 -4.45 5.06 -20.56
CA ALA A 56 -4.42 5.36 -21.99
C ALA A 56 -4.68 6.85 -22.32
N GLY A 57 -4.74 7.73 -21.30
CA GLY A 57 -4.99 9.15 -21.49
C GLY A 57 -6.44 9.51 -21.83
N LYS A 58 -7.38 8.56 -21.73
CA LYS A 58 -8.80 8.78 -22.05
C LYS A 58 -9.59 9.19 -20.82
N ARG A 59 -10.47 10.20 -20.97
CA ARG A 59 -11.49 10.53 -19.98
C ARG A 59 -12.54 9.41 -19.92
N ILE A 60 -12.71 8.81 -18.75
CA ILE A 60 -13.68 7.76 -18.49
C ILE A 60 -14.40 8.01 -17.16
N PRO A 61 -15.62 7.50 -16.97
CA PRO A 61 -16.25 7.46 -15.66
C PRO A 61 -15.35 6.74 -14.64
N PHE A 62 -15.21 7.33 -13.46
CA PHE A 62 -14.60 6.65 -12.33
C PHE A 62 -15.60 5.62 -11.80
N VAL A 63 -15.19 4.35 -11.87
CA VAL A 63 -15.90 3.22 -11.29
C VAL A 63 -14.87 2.48 -10.45
N MET A 64 -15.19 2.25 -9.19
CA MET A 64 -14.29 1.60 -8.27
C MET A 64 -13.98 0.18 -8.75
N ASN A 65 -12.71 -0.20 -8.71
CA ASN A 65 -12.30 -1.59 -8.86
C ASN A 65 -12.48 -2.35 -7.53
N TYR A 66 -12.26 -3.66 -7.54
CA TYR A 66 -12.42 -4.51 -6.35
C TYR A 66 -11.61 -3.99 -5.14
N ALA A 67 -10.33 -3.68 -5.33
CA ALA A 67 -9.46 -3.19 -4.26
C ALA A 67 -9.93 -1.86 -3.67
N GLN A 68 -10.46 -0.97 -4.51
CA GLN A 68 -11.03 0.32 -4.10
C GLN A 68 -12.32 0.13 -3.28
N HIS A 69 -13.16 -0.84 -3.66
CA HIS A 69 -14.33 -1.20 -2.86
C HIS A 69 -13.94 -1.82 -1.50
N VAL A 70 -12.90 -2.65 -1.45
CA VAL A 70 -12.36 -3.20 -0.20
C VAL A 70 -11.97 -2.06 0.74
N VAL A 71 -11.08 -1.15 0.32
CA VAL A 71 -10.63 -0.04 1.20
C VAL A 71 -11.78 0.91 1.58
N PHE A 72 -12.74 1.15 0.68
CA PHE A 72 -13.92 1.96 0.99
C PHE A 72 -14.76 1.31 2.08
N SER A 73 -15.05 0.00 1.95
CA SER A 73 -15.82 -0.76 2.94
C SER A 73 -15.10 -0.80 4.30
N GLU A 74 -13.78 -0.93 4.29
CA GLU A 74 -12.97 -0.91 5.50
C GLU A 74 -13.00 0.46 6.19
N HIS A 75 -13.10 1.55 5.41
CA HIS A 75 -13.29 2.88 5.95
C HIS A 75 -14.66 3.14 6.54
N MET A 76 -15.70 2.45 6.06
CA MET A 76 -17.01 2.47 6.69
C MET A 76 -16.99 1.76 8.05
N ARG A 77 -16.08 0.80 8.24
CA ARG A 77 -15.90 0.06 9.50
C ARG A 77 -14.96 0.78 10.47
N HIS A 78 -13.96 1.50 9.99
CA HIS A 78 -12.95 2.14 10.83
C HIS A 78 -12.38 3.42 10.20
N PRO A 79 -12.24 4.54 10.93
CA PRO A 79 -11.83 5.81 10.33
C PRO A 79 -10.38 5.82 9.84
N ARG A 80 -9.49 4.96 10.37
CA ARG A 80 -8.05 5.04 10.10
C ARG A 80 -7.49 3.76 9.51
N LEU A 81 -7.10 3.77 8.23
CA LEU A 81 -6.54 2.60 7.56
C LEU A 81 -5.04 2.74 7.31
N ILE A 82 -4.32 1.64 7.52
CA ILE A 82 -2.97 1.46 6.99
C ILE A 82 -3.02 0.35 5.94
N ILE A 83 -2.54 0.64 4.73
CA ILE A 83 -2.78 -0.17 3.55
C ILE A 83 -1.43 -0.57 2.95
N LEU A 84 -1.11 -1.87 3.06
CA LEU A 84 0.00 -2.47 2.32
C LEU A 84 -0.56 -3.04 1.02
N LYS A 85 0.03 -2.67 -0.11
CA LYS A 85 -0.51 -3.03 -1.42
C LYS A 85 0.55 -3.39 -2.45
N SER A 86 0.13 -4.14 -3.47
CA SER A 86 0.82 -4.21 -4.76
C SER A 86 0.74 -2.87 -5.52
N ARG A 87 1.68 -2.64 -6.45
CA ARG A 87 1.71 -1.42 -7.27
C ARG A 87 0.45 -1.26 -8.11
N GLN A 88 0.18 -0.01 -8.48
CA GLN A 88 -0.81 0.37 -9.50
C GLN A 88 -2.29 0.00 -9.25
N ARG A 89 -2.69 -0.34 -8.02
CA ARG A 89 -4.10 -0.65 -7.66
C ARG A 89 -5.08 0.53 -7.69
N GLY A 90 -4.58 1.75 -7.93
CA GLY A 90 -5.40 2.97 -8.04
C GLY A 90 -5.90 3.54 -6.71
N ILE A 91 -5.28 3.19 -5.58
CA ILE A 91 -5.71 3.60 -4.24
C ILE A 91 -5.58 5.11 -4.02
N SER A 92 -4.49 5.75 -4.49
CA SER A 92 -4.34 7.20 -4.36
C SER A 92 -5.37 7.97 -5.18
N THR A 93 -5.79 7.44 -6.35
CA THR A 93 -6.91 7.99 -7.13
C THR A 93 -8.24 7.81 -6.39
N HIS A 94 -8.44 6.65 -5.75
CA HIS A 94 -9.64 6.41 -4.95
C HIS A 94 -9.77 7.43 -3.82
N TYR A 95 -8.74 7.64 -2.99
CA TYR A 95 -8.80 8.63 -1.91
C TYR A 95 -8.94 10.06 -2.40
N LEU A 96 -8.34 10.39 -3.54
CA LEU A 96 -8.52 11.69 -4.16
C LEU A 96 -10.01 11.95 -4.46
N ILE A 97 -10.70 10.99 -5.09
CA ILE A 97 -12.13 11.12 -5.40
C ILE A 97 -13.01 10.96 -4.15
N ASP A 98 -12.71 10.03 -3.24
CA ASP A 98 -13.44 9.83 -1.98
C ASP A 98 -13.45 11.10 -1.12
N PHE A 99 -12.30 11.74 -0.95
CA PHE A 99 -12.21 12.96 -0.16
C PHE A 99 -12.71 14.18 -0.92
N TYR A 100 -12.58 14.19 -2.24
CA TYR A 100 -13.23 15.24 -3.04
C TYR A 100 -14.76 15.17 -2.96
N ASP A 101 -15.33 13.96 -2.97
CA ASP A 101 -16.76 13.77 -2.73
C ASP A 101 -17.15 14.26 -1.33
N ASP A 102 -16.36 13.96 -0.29
CA ASP A 102 -16.59 14.54 1.05
C ASP A 102 -16.56 16.08 1.02
N ALA A 103 -15.63 16.69 0.27
CA ALA A 103 -15.52 18.14 0.15
C ALA A 103 -16.73 18.78 -0.56
N MET A 104 -17.28 18.10 -1.56
CA MET A 104 -18.43 18.57 -2.31
C MET A 104 -19.74 18.43 -1.53
N PHE A 105 -19.90 17.31 -0.81
CA PHE A 105 -21.14 16.97 -0.12
C PHE A 105 -21.11 17.25 1.39
N GLY A 106 -20.06 17.89 1.88
CA GLY A 106 -19.92 18.31 3.27
C GLY A 106 -19.26 19.69 3.39
N ASP A 107 -19.56 20.39 4.48
CA ASP A 107 -19.14 21.78 4.67
C ASP A 107 -17.87 21.90 5.53
N ASN A 108 -17.07 22.93 5.24
CA ASN A 108 -15.93 23.36 6.05
C ASN A 108 -14.88 22.27 6.32
N LEU A 109 -14.68 21.32 5.39
CA LEU A 109 -13.68 20.28 5.53
C LEU A 109 -12.31 20.76 5.07
N THR A 110 -11.30 20.63 5.93
CA THR A 110 -9.89 20.73 5.54
C THR A 110 -9.33 19.32 5.31
N ILE A 111 -8.89 19.07 4.09
CA ILE A 111 -8.46 17.76 3.61
C ILE A 111 -6.97 17.84 3.24
N GLY A 112 -6.16 16.99 3.86
CA GLY A 112 -4.74 16.88 3.58
C GLY A 112 -4.40 15.73 2.65
N MET A 113 -3.71 16.03 1.54
CA MET A 113 -3.11 15.04 0.64
C MET A 113 -1.59 15.14 0.74
N GLN A 114 -0.93 14.10 1.23
CA GLN A 114 0.53 14.02 1.34
C GLN A 114 1.09 12.93 0.42
N SER A 115 2.19 13.22 -0.26
CA SER A 115 2.98 12.25 -1.02
C SER A 115 4.49 12.53 -0.86
N TYR A 116 5.33 11.75 -1.55
CA TYR A 116 6.79 11.83 -1.42
C TYR A 116 7.39 13.22 -1.69
N GLY A 117 6.96 13.85 -2.79
CA GLY A 117 7.40 15.18 -3.23
C GLY A 117 6.22 16.08 -3.54
N LEU A 118 6.47 17.39 -3.63
CA LEU A 118 5.42 18.38 -3.93
C LEU A 118 4.91 18.27 -5.37
N GLU A 119 5.73 17.79 -6.31
CA GLU A 119 5.37 17.68 -7.73
C GLU A 119 4.39 16.53 -7.97
N GLU A 120 4.69 15.34 -7.44
CA GLU A 120 3.80 14.16 -7.53
C GLU A 120 2.44 14.45 -6.89
N SER A 121 2.52 15.13 -5.76
CA SER A 121 1.40 15.72 -5.06
C SER A 121 0.59 16.69 -5.94
N ALA A 122 1.21 17.71 -6.53
CA ALA A 122 0.54 18.68 -7.40
C ALA A 122 -0.12 18.02 -8.63
N ALA A 123 0.51 16.97 -9.16
CA ALA A 123 -0.06 16.17 -10.25
C ALA A 123 -1.35 15.44 -9.82
N LEU A 124 -1.50 15.06 -8.55
CA LEU A 124 -2.76 14.51 -8.03
C LEU A 124 -3.86 15.59 -8.00
N LEU A 125 -3.59 16.79 -7.49
CA LEU A 125 -4.59 17.86 -7.41
C LEU A 125 -5.08 18.31 -8.78
N LYS A 126 -4.20 18.34 -9.78
CA LYS A 126 -4.59 18.65 -11.17
C LYS A 126 -5.62 17.65 -11.74
N ARG A 127 -5.71 16.43 -11.20
CA ARG A 127 -6.77 15.48 -11.60
C ARG A 127 -8.15 15.92 -11.13
N LEU A 128 -8.25 16.77 -10.10
CA LEU A 128 -9.53 17.34 -9.67
C LEU A 128 -10.09 18.34 -10.66
N ASP A 129 -9.26 19.00 -11.47
CA ASP A 129 -9.75 19.86 -12.56
C ASP A 129 -10.62 19.03 -13.52
N VAL A 130 -10.17 17.82 -13.88
CA VAL A 130 -10.95 16.89 -14.70
C VAL A 130 -12.23 16.45 -14.00
N ALA A 131 -12.15 16.16 -12.69
CA ALA A 131 -13.31 15.76 -11.92
C ALA A 131 -14.36 16.89 -11.89
N TRP A 132 -13.95 18.13 -11.63
CA TRP A 132 -14.82 19.31 -11.58
C TRP A 132 -15.41 19.65 -12.95
N ASP A 133 -14.58 19.75 -13.99
CA ASP A 133 -14.99 20.18 -15.34
C ASP A 133 -16.00 19.23 -15.98
N ASN A 134 -15.97 17.94 -15.60
CA ASN A 134 -16.88 16.93 -16.14
C ASN A 134 -18.00 16.55 -15.15
N PHE A 135 -18.03 17.16 -13.97
CA PHE A 135 -19.14 16.98 -13.03
C PHE A 135 -20.38 17.72 -13.54
N SER A 136 -21.57 17.15 -13.34
CA SER A 136 -22.83 17.74 -13.83
C SER A 136 -23.07 19.13 -13.28
N ASP A 137 -23.29 20.12 -14.16
CA ASP A 137 -23.56 21.50 -13.76
C ASP A 137 -24.86 21.62 -12.95
N GLY A 138 -25.87 20.82 -13.27
CA GLY A 138 -27.12 20.79 -12.49
C GLY A 138 -26.90 20.34 -11.04
N ILE A 139 -25.95 19.43 -10.80
CA ILE A 139 -25.61 19.01 -9.42
C ILE A 139 -24.77 20.09 -8.73
N LYS A 140 -23.84 20.74 -9.44
CA LYS A 140 -23.07 21.88 -8.88
C LYS A 140 -24.00 23.01 -8.45
N GLU A 141 -24.99 23.35 -9.29
CA GLU A 141 -25.99 24.36 -9.00
C GLU A 141 -26.89 23.96 -7.82
N PHE A 142 -27.38 22.71 -7.80
CA PHE A 142 -28.15 22.18 -6.67
C PHE A 142 -27.39 22.25 -5.34
N LEU A 143 -26.09 21.95 -5.35
CA LEU A 143 -25.23 22.04 -4.17
C LEU A 143 -24.76 23.48 -3.86
N GLY A 144 -25.00 24.45 -4.74
CA GLY A 144 -24.50 25.82 -4.59
C GLY A 144 -22.98 25.93 -4.63
N LEU A 145 -22.29 25.02 -5.32
CA LEU A 145 -20.84 24.92 -5.31
C LEU A 145 -20.18 25.76 -6.40
N GLN A 146 -19.13 26.47 -6.01
CA GLN A 146 -18.20 27.17 -6.90
C GLN A 146 -16.77 26.94 -6.42
N ILE A 147 -15.80 27.05 -7.32
CA ILE A 147 -14.39 27.08 -6.94
C ILE A 147 -14.09 28.42 -6.26
N SER A 148 -13.74 28.39 -4.98
CA SER A 148 -13.31 29.57 -4.22
C SER A 148 -11.78 29.78 -4.30
N LYS A 149 -11.03 28.71 -4.59
CA LYS A 149 -9.57 28.75 -4.73
C LYS A 149 -9.09 27.64 -5.64
N SER A 150 -8.19 27.92 -6.57
CA SER A 150 -7.49 26.90 -7.36
C SER A 150 -6.06 27.32 -7.63
N ASN A 151 -5.11 26.52 -7.15
CA ASN A 151 -3.69 26.64 -7.47
C ASN A 151 -2.98 25.29 -7.28
N THR A 152 -1.67 25.23 -7.51
CA THR A 152 -0.89 23.99 -7.45
C THR A 152 -0.83 23.32 -6.07
N LYS A 153 -1.22 24.01 -4.99
CA LYS A 153 -1.18 23.50 -3.61
C LYS A 153 -2.56 23.34 -2.98
N ALA A 154 -3.62 23.92 -3.54
CA ALA A 154 -4.95 23.81 -2.98
C ALA A 154 -6.09 24.03 -3.98
N LEU A 155 -7.18 23.29 -3.78
CA LEU A 155 -8.49 23.51 -4.39
C LEU A 155 -9.51 23.76 -3.27
N GLY A 156 -10.19 24.90 -3.30
CA GLY A 156 -11.22 25.29 -2.34
C GLY A 156 -12.57 25.46 -3.01
N LEU A 157 -13.64 25.15 -2.28
CA LEU A 157 -15.03 25.26 -2.71
C LEU A 157 -15.75 26.37 -1.91
N SER A 158 -16.89 26.83 -2.42
CA SER A 158 -17.70 27.90 -1.80
C SER A 158 -18.32 27.52 -0.46
N ASN A 159 -18.46 26.22 -0.17
CA ASN A 159 -18.95 25.69 1.11
C ASN A 159 -17.88 25.66 2.23
N GLY A 160 -16.73 26.30 2.01
CA GLY A 160 -15.62 26.36 2.96
C GLY A 160 -14.71 25.13 2.96
N SER A 161 -15.05 24.06 2.22
CA SER A 161 -14.19 22.89 2.10
C SER A 161 -12.97 23.18 1.22
N ILE A 162 -11.82 22.61 1.60
CA ILE A 162 -10.53 22.81 0.92
C ILE A 162 -9.69 21.53 0.94
N ILE A 163 -9.16 21.18 -0.22
CA ILE A 163 -8.15 20.14 -0.38
C ILE A 163 -6.81 20.81 -0.52
N LYS A 164 -5.87 20.47 0.37
CA LYS A 164 -4.52 21.00 0.42
C LYS A 164 -3.51 19.90 0.15
N ILE A 165 -2.41 20.30 -0.49
CA ILE A 165 -1.25 19.45 -0.64
C ILE A 165 -0.02 20.05 0.01
N GLN A 166 0.57 19.31 0.93
CA GLN A 166 1.73 19.72 1.70
C GLN A 166 2.60 18.51 2.05
N THR A 167 3.87 18.75 2.38
CA THR A 167 4.79 17.71 2.90
C THR A 167 4.66 17.50 4.40
N SER A 168 3.98 18.40 5.11
CA SER A 168 3.57 18.28 6.51
C SER A 168 2.34 19.17 6.71
N PHE A 169 1.41 18.70 7.55
CA PHE A 169 0.22 19.44 7.97
C PHE A 169 0.27 19.84 9.45
N ARG A 170 1.47 19.91 10.03
CA ARG A 170 1.65 20.42 11.39
C ARG A 170 1.03 21.81 11.52
N GLY A 171 0.21 21.99 12.56
CA GLY A 171 -0.47 23.27 12.85
C GLY A 171 -1.79 23.48 12.11
N GLU A 172 -2.19 22.54 11.26
CA GLU A 172 -3.52 22.52 10.63
C GLU A 172 -4.50 21.71 11.50
N THR A 173 -5.80 21.86 11.21
CA THR A 173 -6.85 20.99 11.76
C THR A 173 -7.52 20.27 10.61
N LEU A 174 -7.22 18.98 10.44
CA LEU A 174 -7.70 18.18 9.32
C LEU A 174 -8.92 17.34 9.69
N GLN A 175 -9.86 17.22 8.76
CA GLN A 175 -10.99 16.28 8.82
C GLN A 175 -10.76 15.02 8.00
N ARG A 176 -9.86 15.09 7.01
CA ARG A 176 -9.41 13.96 6.19
C ARG A 176 -7.92 14.06 5.93
N LEU A 177 -7.22 12.93 5.93
CA LEU A 177 -5.81 12.85 5.57
C LEU A 177 -5.54 11.60 4.74
N HIS A 178 -4.87 11.77 3.60
CA HIS A 178 -4.31 10.65 2.83
C HIS A 178 -2.81 10.84 2.70
N VAL A 179 -2.06 9.80 3.05
CA VAL A 179 -0.60 9.73 2.90
C VAL A 179 -0.29 8.61 1.92
N SER A 180 0.28 9.00 0.78
CA SER A 180 0.67 8.09 -0.29
C SER A 180 2.15 7.73 -0.21
N GLU A 181 2.47 6.45 -0.42
CA GLU A 181 3.82 5.90 -0.51
C GLU A 181 4.68 6.14 0.75
N LEU A 182 4.13 5.89 1.95
CA LEU A 182 4.86 6.13 3.21
C LEU A 182 6.14 5.28 3.35
N GLY A 183 6.16 4.04 2.85
CA GLY A 183 7.35 3.19 2.86
C GLY A 183 8.52 3.87 2.13
N LYS A 184 8.26 4.39 0.93
CA LYS A 184 9.22 5.18 0.15
C LYS A 184 9.67 6.45 0.86
N ILE A 185 8.73 7.18 1.48
CA ILE A 185 9.04 8.37 2.28
C ILE A 185 9.96 8.01 3.45
N ALA A 186 9.61 6.96 4.19
CA ALA A 186 10.32 6.54 5.39
C ALA A 186 11.71 5.98 5.09
N ASN A 187 11.86 5.24 3.98
CA ASN A 187 13.15 4.69 3.57
C ASN A 187 14.12 5.80 3.13
N LYS A 188 13.65 6.75 2.31
CA LYS A 188 14.50 7.83 1.78
C LYS A 188 14.70 9.00 2.75
N ASN A 189 13.73 9.25 3.63
CA ASN A 189 13.78 10.34 4.59
C ASN A 189 13.06 9.94 5.91
N PRO A 190 13.75 9.20 6.80
CA PRO A 190 13.19 8.76 8.07
C PRO A 190 12.65 9.91 8.93
N GLN A 191 13.31 11.08 8.90
CA GLN A 191 12.88 12.26 9.66
C GLN A 191 11.49 12.77 9.21
N LYS A 192 11.18 12.74 7.91
CA LYS A 192 9.84 13.07 7.42
C LYS A 192 8.77 12.11 7.94
N ALA A 193 9.11 10.83 8.11
CA ALA A 193 8.17 9.86 8.66
C ALA A 193 7.95 10.06 10.17
N VAL A 194 8.98 10.46 10.91
CA VAL A 194 8.84 10.91 12.31
C VAL A 194 7.95 12.15 12.39
N GLU A 195 8.16 13.14 11.52
CA GLU A 195 7.34 14.35 11.45
C GLU A 195 5.88 14.05 11.09
N LEU A 196 5.64 13.07 10.22
CA LEU A 196 4.29 12.61 9.91
C LEU A 196 3.58 12.09 11.16
N ARG A 197 4.26 11.26 11.97
CA ARG A 197 3.68 10.70 13.20
C ARG A 197 3.49 11.75 14.29
N ALA A 198 4.50 12.57 14.55
CA ALA A 198 4.51 13.53 15.64
C ALA A 198 3.80 14.86 15.32
N GLY A 199 3.59 15.16 14.04
CA GLY A 199 2.97 16.41 13.57
C GLY A 199 1.68 16.15 12.81
N THR A 200 1.80 15.60 11.59
CA THR A 200 0.67 15.52 10.64
C THR A 200 -0.49 14.66 11.16
N LEU A 201 -0.23 13.49 11.76
CA LEU A 201 -1.28 12.65 12.34
C LEU A 201 -1.95 13.29 13.57
N GLN A 202 -1.26 14.22 14.24
CA GLN A 202 -1.81 14.95 15.39
C GLN A 202 -2.75 16.10 14.96
N ALA A 203 -2.76 16.47 13.68
CA ALA A 203 -3.70 17.44 13.12
C ALA A 203 -5.13 16.89 12.98
N LEU A 204 -5.32 15.57 13.13
CA LEU A 204 -6.63 14.92 13.05
C LEU A 204 -7.27 14.78 14.42
N ALA A 205 -8.51 15.23 14.56
CA ALA A 205 -9.32 14.88 15.71
C ALA A 205 -9.66 13.37 15.74
N MET A 206 -10.08 12.88 16.91
CA MET A 206 -10.54 11.49 17.04
C MET A 206 -11.76 11.26 16.15
N GLY A 207 -11.78 10.14 15.41
CA GLY A 207 -12.85 9.81 14.48
C GLY A 207 -12.69 10.41 13.07
N ASN A 208 -11.79 11.38 12.86
CA ASN A 208 -11.49 11.88 11.52
C ASN A 208 -10.76 10.82 10.70
N ARG A 209 -11.05 10.79 9.39
CA ARG A 209 -10.55 9.72 8.52
C ARG A 209 -9.09 9.95 8.13
N ALA A 210 -8.31 8.87 8.20
CA ALA A 210 -6.94 8.86 7.74
C ALA A 210 -6.64 7.59 6.96
N ALA A 211 -5.89 7.72 5.88
CA ALA A 211 -5.40 6.59 5.12
C ALA A 211 -3.91 6.74 4.87
N ILE A 212 -3.16 5.70 5.17
CA ILE A 212 -1.74 5.60 4.86
C ILE A 212 -1.58 4.39 3.97
N GLU A 213 -1.09 4.58 2.75
CA GLU A 213 -0.87 3.49 1.80
C GLU A 213 0.58 3.46 1.30
N SER A 214 1.10 2.27 1.03
CA SER A 214 2.43 2.10 0.43
C SER A 214 2.63 0.68 -0.12
N THR A 215 3.61 0.51 -1.01
CA THR A 215 4.32 -0.77 -1.18
C THR A 215 5.31 -0.99 -0.03
N ALA A 216 5.80 -2.21 0.14
CA ALA A 216 6.79 -2.55 1.17
C ALA A 216 8.20 -2.12 0.74
N GLU A 217 8.49 -0.82 0.80
CA GLU A 217 9.84 -0.29 0.57
C GLU A 217 10.54 -0.06 1.92
N GLY A 218 11.61 -0.80 2.21
CA GLY A 218 12.39 -0.74 3.46
C GLY A 218 11.89 -1.70 4.58
N MET A 219 12.80 -2.32 5.34
CA MET A 219 12.49 -2.97 6.62
C MET A 219 12.74 -1.99 7.78
N HIS A 220 12.04 -2.19 8.90
CA HIS A 220 12.23 -1.43 10.14
C HIS A 220 12.06 0.10 10.03
N ASN A 221 11.48 0.57 8.94
CA ASN A 221 11.10 1.97 8.80
C ASN A 221 9.72 2.24 9.41
N ALA A 222 9.29 3.50 9.40
CA ALA A 222 8.04 3.90 10.03
C ALA A 222 6.80 3.16 9.45
N PHE A 223 6.76 2.86 8.16
CA PHE A 223 5.64 2.14 7.56
C PHE A 223 5.62 0.67 8.03
N TYR A 224 6.77 0.00 8.04
CA TYR A 224 6.92 -1.35 8.59
C TYR A 224 6.43 -1.41 10.04
N THR A 225 6.91 -0.52 10.91
CA THR A 225 6.51 -0.49 12.32
C THR A 225 5.02 -0.26 12.47
N MET A 226 4.46 0.75 11.78
CA MET A 226 3.02 1.05 11.87
C MET A 226 2.14 -0.09 11.34
N TRP A 227 2.61 -0.82 10.32
CA TRP A 227 1.90 -1.98 9.79
C TRP A 227 1.82 -3.10 10.83
N TYR A 228 2.95 -3.50 11.40
CA TYR A 228 2.98 -4.58 12.38
C TYR A 228 2.34 -4.19 13.73
N ASP A 229 2.41 -2.92 14.14
CA ASP A 229 1.64 -2.41 15.28
C ASP A 229 0.12 -2.59 15.03
N ALA A 230 -0.36 -2.28 13.82
CA ALA A 230 -1.77 -2.41 13.45
C ALA A 230 -2.22 -3.88 13.32
N VAL A 231 -1.35 -4.76 12.78
CA VAL A 231 -1.61 -6.21 12.67
C VAL A 231 -1.60 -6.89 14.05
N GLY A 232 -0.62 -6.54 14.89
CA GLY A 232 -0.44 -7.10 16.23
C GLY A 232 -1.41 -6.56 17.28
N HIS A 233 -2.32 -5.65 16.92
CA HIS A 233 -3.30 -5.09 17.85
C HIS A 233 -4.24 -6.17 18.41
N ILE A 234 -4.28 -6.30 19.74
CA ILE A 234 -5.15 -7.23 20.46
C ILE A 234 -6.35 -6.47 21.05
N GLY A 235 -7.55 -7.01 20.85
CA GLY A 235 -8.79 -6.44 21.38
C GLY A 235 -9.44 -5.39 20.47
N LEU A 236 -10.31 -4.55 21.05
CA LEU A 236 -11.02 -3.51 20.31
C LEU A 236 -10.07 -2.36 19.93
N ARG A 237 -10.16 -1.88 18.68
CA ARG A 237 -9.42 -0.72 18.21
C ARG A 237 -10.11 0.56 18.67
N SER A 238 -9.34 1.51 19.20
CA SER A 238 -9.78 2.89 19.38
C SER A 238 -9.83 3.61 18.05
N LEU A 239 -10.54 4.75 17.99
CA LEU A 239 -10.61 5.59 16.79
C LEU A 239 -9.27 6.27 16.42
N LYS A 240 -8.22 6.10 17.24
CA LYS A 240 -6.85 6.56 16.93
C LYS A 240 -5.99 5.47 16.31
N ASP A 241 -6.29 4.20 16.58
CA ASP A 241 -5.55 3.05 16.06
C ASP A 241 -5.78 2.88 14.56
N PHE A 242 -4.86 2.22 13.89
CA PHE A 242 -5.03 1.88 12.47
C PHE A 242 -5.60 0.47 12.32
N LYS A 243 -6.49 0.29 11.35
CA LYS A 243 -6.91 -1.02 10.86
C LYS A 243 -6.05 -1.38 9.64
N PRO A 244 -5.36 -2.54 9.65
CA PRO A 244 -4.55 -2.97 8.51
C PRO A 244 -5.43 -3.50 7.40
N VAL A 245 -5.10 -3.14 6.15
CA VAL A 245 -5.72 -3.69 4.94
C VAL A 245 -4.61 -4.10 3.98
N PHE A 246 -4.62 -5.35 3.54
CA PHE A 246 -3.64 -5.85 2.59
C PHE A 246 -4.29 -6.06 1.22
N LEU A 247 -3.64 -5.58 0.17
CA LEU A 247 -4.10 -5.72 -1.22
C LEU A 247 -3.04 -6.46 -2.05
N SER A 248 -3.30 -7.75 -2.31
CA SER A 248 -2.40 -8.64 -3.04
C SER A 248 -2.34 -8.31 -4.54
N TRP A 249 -1.32 -8.81 -5.24
CA TRP A 249 -1.34 -8.89 -6.71
C TRP A 249 -2.25 -10.01 -7.22
N VAL A 250 -2.51 -11.03 -6.40
CA VAL A 250 -3.23 -12.24 -6.84
C VAL A 250 -4.64 -11.91 -7.32
N ASP A 251 -5.31 -10.96 -6.65
CA ASP A 251 -6.62 -10.45 -7.03
C ASP A 251 -6.55 -9.12 -7.81
N ASP A 252 -5.43 -8.88 -8.49
CA ASP A 252 -5.31 -7.79 -9.43
C ASP A 252 -5.63 -8.23 -10.87
N PRO A 253 -6.73 -7.73 -11.47
CA PRO A 253 -7.08 -8.09 -12.84
C PRO A 253 -6.05 -7.62 -13.87
N ASP A 254 -5.16 -6.67 -13.52
CA ASP A 254 -4.06 -6.24 -14.38
C ASP A 254 -2.85 -7.22 -14.32
N CYS A 255 -2.81 -8.15 -13.35
CA CYS A 255 -1.70 -9.08 -13.13
C CYS A 255 -1.89 -10.40 -13.90
N ILE A 256 -2.21 -10.29 -15.20
CA ILE A 256 -2.41 -11.40 -16.13
C ILE A 256 -1.70 -11.12 -17.46
N VAL A 257 -1.23 -12.17 -18.13
CA VAL A 257 -0.71 -12.12 -19.51
C VAL A 257 -1.29 -13.30 -20.27
N THR A 258 -1.65 -13.09 -21.55
CA THR A 258 -2.24 -14.12 -22.41
C THR A 258 -1.23 -14.89 -23.23
N ILE A 259 0.01 -14.40 -23.33
CA ILE A 259 1.09 -15.04 -24.09
C ILE A 259 1.79 -16.06 -23.19
N PRO A 260 1.78 -17.36 -23.54
CA PRO A 260 2.43 -18.40 -22.75
C PRO A 260 3.92 -18.10 -22.50
N GLN A 261 4.35 -18.31 -21.26
CA GLN A 261 5.75 -18.20 -20.85
C GLN A 261 6.33 -19.58 -20.52
N THR A 262 7.63 -19.74 -20.72
CA THR A 262 8.36 -20.93 -20.26
C THR A 262 8.48 -20.89 -18.74
N ILE A 263 7.85 -21.85 -18.06
CA ILE A 263 7.86 -21.98 -16.60
C ILE A 263 9.05 -22.84 -16.16
N THR A 264 9.97 -22.24 -15.41
CA THR A 264 11.13 -22.93 -14.84
C THR A 264 10.77 -23.71 -13.58
N THR A 265 11.74 -24.44 -13.01
CA THR A 265 11.56 -25.12 -11.72
C THR A 265 11.45 -24.14 -10.56
N GLU A 266 12.17 -23.01 -10.61
CA GLU A 266 12.07 -21.94 -9.61
C GLU A 266 10.67 -21.30 -9.61
N ASP A 267 10.14 -21.01 -10.80
CA ASP A 267 8.79 -20.46 -10.94
C ASP A 267 7.74 -21.40 -10.34
N ARG A 268 7.86 -22.72 -10.57
CA ARG A 268 6.97 -23.73 -9.96
C ARG A 268 7.03 -23.69 -8.45
N ALA A 269 8.22 -23.61 -7.86
CA ALA A 269 8.38 -23.51 -6.41
C ALA A 269 7.70 -22.26 -5.86
N TYR A 270 7.88 -21.11 -6.52
CA TYR A 270 7.20 -19.87 -6.16
C TYR A 270 5.67 -20.01 -6.24
N PHE A 271 5.13 -20.59 -7.31
CA PHE A 271 3.68 -20.81 -7.44
C PHE A 271 3.15 -21.70 -6.32
N THR A 272 3.86 -22.77 -5.97
CA THR A 272 3.48 -23.64 -4.85
C THR A 272 3.40 -22.86 -3.54
N THR A 273 4.33 -21.94 -3.27
CA THR A 273 4.27 -21.09 -2.07
C THR A 273 3.05 -20.15 -2.08
N VAL A 274 2.75 -19.52 -3.22
CA VAL A 274 1.58 -18.65 -3.36
C VAL A 274 0.28 -19.45 -3.18
N GLU A 275 0.18 -20.62 -3.81
CA GLU A 275 -0.99 -21.49 -3.74
C GLU A 275 -1.17 -22.08 -2.34
N GLN A 276 -0.10 -22.43 -1.61
CA GLN A 276 -0.16 -22.81 -0.20
C GLN A 276 -0.72 -21.68 0.66
N TRP A 277 -0.25 -20.45 0.45
CA TRP A 277 -0.77 -19.30 1.15
C TRP A 277 -2.25 -19.05 0.84
N LEU A 278 -2.66 -19.15 -0.43
CA LEU A 278 -4.07 -18.99 -0.87
C LEU A 278 -5.05 -19.94 -0.16
N ASN A 279 -4.58 -21.12 0.22
CA ASN A 279 -5.37 -22.14 0.90
C ASN A 279 -5.13 -22.18 2.41
N SER A 280 -4.44 -21.19 2.98
CA SER A 280 -4.22 -21.07 4.41
C SER A 280 -5.34 -20.27 5.10
N ASP A 281 -5.51 -20.50 6.41
CA ASP A 281 -6.45 -19.73 7.23
C ASP A 281 -6.09 -18.24 7.35
N SER A 282 -4.90 -17.84 6.90
CA SER A 282 -4.43 -16.45 6.95
C SER A 282 -5.04 -15.57 5.85
N VAL A 283 -5.72 -16.17 4.87
CA VAL A 283 -6.34 -15.45 3.75
C VAL A 283 -7.74 -14.97 4.13
N SER A 284 -7.84 -13.70 4.45
CA SER A 284 -9.11 -13.07 4.88
C SER A 284 -9.58 -11.94 3.97
N PHE A 285 -8.74 -11.46 3.04
CA PHE A 285 -9.00 -10.21 2.31
C PHE A 285 -8.80 -10.27 0.78
N ILE A 286 -8.68 -11.47 0.20
CA ILE A 286 -8.48 -11.64 -1.24
C ILE A 286 -9.80 -11.92 -1.94
N ASN A 287 -9.99 -11.36 -3.13
CA ASN A 287 -11.00 -11.86 -4.06
C ASN A 287 -10.65 -13.26 -4.57
N LEU A 288 -11.06 -14.32 -3.87
CA LEU A 288 -10.79 -15.69 -4.32
C LEU A 288 -11.49 -16.06 -5.65
N ASN A 289 -12.42 -15.24 -6.13
CA ASN A 289 -12.98 -15.38 -7.48
C ASN A 289 -12.00 -14.96 -8.59
N ALA A 290 -10.87 -14.35 -8.25
CA ALA A 290 -9.81 -13.98 -9.19
C ALA A 290 -8.81 -15.12 -9.46
N VAL A 291 -9.01 -16.29 -8.83
CA VAL A 291 -8.17 -17.48 -8.96
C VAL A 291 -9.00 -18.70 -9.35
N THR A 292 -8.34 -19.79 -9.75
CA THR A 292 -9.03 -21.04 -10.10
C THR A 292 -9.34 -21.82 -8.84
N CYS A 293 -10.56 -22.34 -8.69
CA CYS A 293 -10.94 -23.22 -7.59
C CYS A 293 -11.38 -24.59 -8.13
N THR A 294 -10.77 -25.67 -7.66
CA THR A 294 -11.15 -27.05 -7.98
C THR A 294 -11.29 -27.82 -6.68
N GLU A 295 -12.47 -28.39 -6.41
CA GLU A 295 -12.76 -29.15 -5.19
C GLU A 295 -12.44 -28.38 -3.89
N GLY A 296 -12.61 -27.05 -3.91
CA GLY A 296 -12.32 -26.18 -2.76
C GLY A 296 -10.86 -25.76 -2.62
N VAL A 297 -9.99 -26.17 -3.54
CA VAL A 297 -8.56 -25.80 -3.57
C VAL A 297 -8.34 -24.67 -4.58
N TYR A 298 -7.80 -23.56 -4.09
CA TYR A 298 -7.48 -22.37 -4.88
C TYR A 298 -6.09 -22.48 -5.52
N SER A 299 -5.97 -22.09 -6.79
CA SER A 299 -4.72 -22.12 -7.55
C SER A 299 -4.62 -20.97 -8.55
N LEU A 300 -3.40 -20.58 -8.89
CA LEU A 300 -3.16 -19.53 -9.87
C LEU A 300 -3.55 -20.04 -11.27
N SER A 301 -4.27 -19.22 -12.02
CA SER A 301 -4.53 -19.48 -13.44
C SER A 301 -3.23 -19.45 -14.26
N ASP A 302 -3.24 -20.08 -15.44
CA ASP A 302 -2.08 -20.06 -16.35
C ASP A 302 -1.69 -18.63 -16.73
N GLN A 303 -2.65 -17.73 -16.93
CA GLN A 303 -2.39 -16.33 -17.28
C GLN A 303 -1.71 -15.55 -16.15
N GLN A 304 -2.07 -15.83 -14.89
CA GLN A 304 -1.37 -15.29 -13.72
C GLN A 304 0.05 -15.87 -13.62
N LYS A 305 0.21 -17.18 -13.81
CA LYS A 305 1.54 -17.83 -13.81
C LYS A 305 2.46 -17.21 -14.87
N TRP A 306 1.95 -17.02 -16.08
CA TRP A 306 2.69 -16.36 -17.17
C TRP A 306 3.02 -14.91 -16.87
N TRP A 307 2.10 -14.16 -16.26
CA TRP A 307 2.37 -12.80 -15.82
C TRP A 307 3.50 -12.74 -14.78
N VAL A 308 3.47 -13.62 -13.77
CA VAL A 308 4.55 -13.68 -12.76
C VAL A 308 5.90 -13.93 -13.43
N VAL A 309 6.00 -14.91 -14.35
CA VAL A 309 7.25 -15.18 -15.06
C VAL A 309 7.71 -13.95 -15.85
N ALA A 310 6.80 -13.29 -16.55
CA ALA A 310 7.13 -12.09 -17.31
C ALA A 310 7.61 -10.94 -16.41
N GLN A 311 6.91 -10.69 -15.31
CA GLN A 311 7.17 -9.57 -14.41
C GLN A 311 8.42 -9.81 -13.54
N ARG A 312 8.70 -11.06 -13.13
CA ARG A 312 9.94 -11.41 -12.42
C ARG A 312 11.19 -11.20 -13.27
N ARG A 313 11.11 -11.34 -14.61
CA ARG A 313 12.23 -10.99 -15.49
C ARG A 313 12.55 -9.50 -15.50
N GLU A 314 11.55 -8.65 -15.28
CA GLU A 314 11.73 -7.19 -15.21
C GLU A 314 12.21 -6.74 -13.83
N LEU A 315 11.62 -7.27 -12.77
CA LEU A 315 11.84 -6.78 -11.40
C LEU A 315 12.89 -7.56 -10.60
N GLY A 316 13.16 -8.81 -10.96
CA GLY A 316 14.05 -9.70 -10.21
C GLY A 316 13.63 -9.80 -8.74
N GLU A 317 14.58 -9.54 -7.83
CA GLU A 317 14.39 -9.59 -6.38
C GLU A 317 13.35 -8.57 -5.86
N LEU A 318 13.11 -7.48 -6.59
CA LEU A 318 12.11 -6.46 -6.21
C LEU A 318 10.67 -6.91 -6.47
N PHE A 319 10.46 -8.06 -7.10
CA PHE A 319 9.14 -8.52 -7.50
C PHE A 319 8.17 -8.58 -6.31
N ASN A 320 8.57 -9.21 -5.20
CA ASN A 320 7.69 -9.34 -4.04
C ASN A 320 7.50 -8.02 -3.28
N GLN A 321 8.43 -7.07 -3.36
CA GLN A 321 8.28 -5.72 -2.79
C GLN A 321 7.18 -4.96 -3.52
N GLU A 322 7.16 -5.04 -4.85
CA GLU A 322 6.24 -4.30 -5.70
C GLU A 322 4.91 -5.03 -5.93
N TYR A 323 4.95 -6.36 -5.97
CA TYR A 323 3.82 -7.26 -6.19
C TYR A 323 3.84 -8.40 -5.16
N PRO A 324 3.58 -8.12 -3.87
CA PRO A 324 3.53 -9.13 -2.83
C PRO A 324 2.27 -9.99 -2.93
N TYR A 325 2.43 -11.31 -2.80
CA TYR A 325 1.26 -12.16 -2.58
C TYR A 325 0.77 -12.04 -1.14
N SER A 326 1.64 -11.93 -0.14
CA SER A 326 1.31 -11.74 1.29
C SER A 326 2.10 -10.58 1.92
N PRO A 327 1.71 -10.06 3.11
CA PRO A 327 2.50 -9.06 3.83
C PRO A 327 3.94 -9.51 4.13
N GLU A 328 4.12 -10.77 4.51
CA GLU A 328 5.43 -11.35 4.80
C GLU A 328 6.32 -11.37 3.57
N ALA A 329 5.76 -11.75 2.40
CA ALA A 329 6.49 -11.69 1.14
C ALA A 329 6.92 -10.26 0.79
N ALA A 330 6.05 -9.28 1.06
CA ALA A 330 6.33 -7.88 0.82
C ALA A 330 7.59 -7.42 1.54
N PHE A 331 7.67 -7.67 2.86
CA PHE A 331 8.81 -7.23 3.66
C PHE A 331 10.02 -8.18 3.60
N ALA A 332 9.85 -9.45 3.27
CA ALA A 332 10.97 -10.40 3.14
C ALA A 332 11.90 -10.09 1.95
N SER A 333 11.36 -9.49 0.89
CA SER A 333 12.12 -9.07 -0.30
C SER A 333 13.07 -7.89 -0.07
N VAL A 334 13.02 -7.28 1.12
CA VAL A 334 13.83 -6.13 1.50
C VAL A 334 15.06 -6.54 2.34
N ARG A 335 15.38 -7.84 2.40
CA ARG A 335 16.62 -8.32 3.02
C ARG A 335 17.82 -7.91 2.17
N ASP A 336 18.39 -6.74 2.47
CA ASP A 336 19.79 -6.48 2.16
C ASP A 336 20.63 -7.57 2.88
N GLY A 337 21.24 -8.47 2.11
CA GLY A 337 22.04 -9.59 2.63
C GLY A 337 21.73 -10.99 2.07
N THR A 338 20.65 -11.17 1.28
CA THR A 338 20.30 -12.50 0.72
C THR A 338 21.31 -13.05 -0.28
N TYR A 339 22.15 -12.21 -0.86
CA TYR A 339 23.22 -12.66 -1.75
C TYR A 339 24.15 -13.66 -1.06
N TYR A 340 24.65 -13.32 0.13
CA TYR A 340 25.53 -14.21 0.90
C TYR A 340 24.76 -15.34 1.60
N ALA A 341 23.53 -15.10 2.05
CA ALA A 341 22.70 -16.16 2.64
C ALA A 341 22.37 -17.28 1.63
N ARG A 342 22.10 -16.94 0.36
CA ARG A 342 21.89 -17.93 -0.72
C ARG A 342 23.17 -18.70 -1.02
N LEU A 343 24.30 -18.00 -1.17
CA LEU A 343 25.61 -18.64 -1.37
C LEU A 343 25.99 -19.56 -0.20
N TRP A 344 25.68 -19.15 1.04
CA TRP A 344 25.92 -19.95 2.24
C TRP A 344 25.00 -21.18 2.30
N SER A 345 23.73 -21.07 1.94
CA SER A 345 22.84 -22.23 1.88
C SER A 345 23.25 -23.23 0.80
N GLU A 346 23.87 -22.78 -0.29
CA GLU A 346 24.31 -23.63 -1.40
C GLU A 346 25.70 -24.24 -1.20
N ARG A 347 26.61 -23.55 -0.49
CA ARG A 347 28.04 -23.89 -0.42
C ARG A 347 28.66 -23.80 0.98
N GLY A 348 27.97 -23.19 1.93
CA GLY A 348 28.43 -22.97 3.28
C GLY A 348 28.55 -24.30 4.02
N THR A 349 29.75 -24.58 4.52
CA THR A 349 29.98 -25.69 5.45
C THR A 349 30.64 -25.09 6.68
N VAL A 350 29.99 -25.20 7.84
CA VAL A 350 30.64 -24.89 9.11
C VAL A 350 31.46 -26.11 9.49
N VAL A 351 32.78 -25.95 9.58
CA VAL A 351 33.64 -26.96 10.21
C VAL A 351 33.72 -26.58 11.69
N GLU A 352 33.13 -27.41 12.56
CA GLU A 352 33.09 -27.13 14.00
C GLU A 352 34.50 -27.14 14.61
N SER A 353 34.87 -25.96 15.15
CA SER A 353 35.87 -25.62 16.19
C SER A 353 37.31 -26.14 16.08
N GLU A 354 38.26 -25.31 16.55
CA GLU A 354 39.73 -25.50 16.53
C GLU A 354 40.44 -25.16 15.20
N LEU A 355 39.91 -24.22 14.42
CA LEU A 355 40.60 -23.72 13.22
C LEU A 355 41.83 -22.85 13.53
N TYR A 356 41.98 -22.39 14.77
CA TYR A 356 43.09 -21.55 15.21
C TYR A 356 44.39 -22.34 15.37
N ASP A 357 45.41 -21.95 14.61
CA ASP A 357 46.75 -22.52 14.67
C ASP A 357 47.76 -21.46 15.13
N THR A 358 48.42 -21.71 16.26
CA THR A 358 49.43 -20.81 16.83
C THR A 358 50.65 -20.59 15.92
N ALA A 359 50.88 -21.45 14.93
CA ALA A 359 51.99 -21.31 13.99
C ALA A 359 51.70 -20.35 12.82
N LEU A 360 50.44 -19.93 12.65
CA LEU A 360 50.01 -19.07 11.55
C LEU A 360 49.74 -17.63 12.02
N GLY A 361 50.10 -16.66 11.17
CA GLY A 361 49.74 -15.26 11.40
C GLY A 361 48.23 -15.04 11.32
N VAL A 362 47.70 -14.19 12.21
CA VAL A 362 46.29 -13.78 12.21
C VAL A 362 46.15 -12.45 11.49
N PHE A 363 45.27 -12.42 10.50
CA PHE A 363 44.83 -11.21 9.83
C PHE A 363 43.53 -10.72 10.45
N THR A 364 43.31 -9.42 10.40
CA THR A 364 42.06 -8.81 10.84
C THR A 364 41.43 -8.02 9.70
N SER A 365 40.11 -8.12 9.59
CA SER A 365 39.28 -7.28 8.74
C SER A 365 38.34 -6.48 9.63
N TRP A 366 38.28 -5.18 9.40
CA TRP A 366 37.56 -4.24 10.26
C TRP A 366 36.45 -3.59 9.47
N ASP A 367 35.24 -3.64 10.04
CA ASP A 367 34.16 -2.72 9.67
C ASP A 367 34.02 -1.67 10.78
N LEU A 368 34.32 -0.42 10.43
CA LEU A 368 34.45 0.67 11.39
C LEU A 368 33.12 1.41 11.55
N GLY A 369 32.29 0.93 12.48
CA GLY A 369 31.08 1.63 12.92
C GLY A 369 31.37 2.65 14.03
N MET A 370 31.43 3.95 13.70
CA MET A 370 31.57 5.00 14.74
C MET A 370 30.25 5.38 15.43
N ASN A 371 29.12 5.17 14.75
CA ASN A 371 27.75 5.35 15.26
C ASN A 371 26.90 4.08 15.06
N ASP A 372 27.56 2.95 14.78
CA ASP A 372 26.96 1.64 14.52
C ASP A 372 27.84 0.57 15.18
N THR A 373 27.53 -0.70 14.99
CA THR A 373 28.32 -1.83 15.48
C THR A 373 29.69 -1.83 14.82
N MET A 374 30.76 -1.85 15.62
CA MET A 374 32.11 -2.15 15.17
C MET A 374 32.26 -3.66 15.06
N GLU A 375 32.76 -4.15 13.93
CA GLU A 375 32.95 -5.58 13.68
C GLU A 375 34.41 -5.86 13.30
N ILE A 376 35.01 -6.87 13.93
CA ILE A 376 36.37 -7.32 13.64
C ILE A 376 36.35 -8.83 13.42
N GLY A 377 36.63 -9.23 12.19
CA GLY A 377 36.84 -10.64 11.82
C GLY A 377 38.31 -11.00 11.94
N PHE A 378 38.62 -12.10 12.64
CA PHE A 378 39.96 -12.65 12.76
C PHE A 378 40.07 -13.90 11.89
N TRP A 379 41.06 -13.93 11.00
CA TRP A 379 41.20 -15.04 10.06
C TRP A 379 42.67 -15.43 9.81
N GLN A 380 42.86 -16.70 9.48
CA GLN A 380 44.15 -17.28 9.12
C GLN A 380 44.07 -17.88 7.71
N VAL A 381 45.19 -17.83 6.97
CA VAL A 381 45.32 -18.55 5.70
C VAL A 381 46.06 -19.85 5.95
N TRP A 382 45.44 -20.97 5.60
CA TRP A 382 46.08 -22.28 5.65
C TRP A 382 45.91 -22.99 4.32
N SER A 383 47.04 -23.24 3.65
CA SER A 383 47.07 -23.70 2.26
C SER A 383 46.21 -22.78 1.38
N ASP A 384 45.26 -23.34 0.62
CA ASP A 384 44.36 -22.58 -0.26
C ASP A 384 43.02 -22.20 0.41
N SER A 385 42.93 -22.26 1.75
CA SER A 385 41.71 -21.94 2.49
C SER A 385 41.90 -20.78 3.48
N VAL A 386 40.85 -19.96 3.58
CA VAL A 386 40.72 -18.90 4.58
C VAL A 386 39.87 -19.44 5.73
N ARG A 387 40.39 -19.36 6.95
CA ARG A 387 39.75 -19.83 8.17
C ARG A 387 39.38 -18.63 9.02
N LEU A 388 38.09 -18.41 9.26
CA LEU A 388 37.64 -17.48 10.29
C LEU A 388 37.85 -18.15 11.65
N VAL A 389 38.73 -17.58 12.47
CA VAL A 389 39.16 -18.20 13.74
C VAL A 389 38.55 -17.54 14.96
N ASP A 390 38.15 -16.27 14.85
CA ASP A 390 37.45 -15.54 15.90
C ASP A 390 36.66 -14.37 15.30
N TYR A 391 35.74 -13.82 16.09
CA TYR A 391 34.93 -12.68 15.71
C TYR A 391 34.61 -11.82 16.93
N TYR A 392 34.88 -10.52 16.81
CA TYR A 392 34.52 -9.51 17.80
C TYR A 392 33.51 -8.54 17.22
N TYR A 393 32.49 -8.20 18.02
CA TYR A 393 31.57 -7.13 17.69
C TYR A 393 31.19 -6.35 18.94
N ASN A 394 31.01 -5.04 18.80
CA ASN A 394 30.55 -4.18 19.88
C ASN A 394 29.80 -2.95 19.35
N SER A 395 28.86 -2.42 20.14
CA SER A 395 28.03 -1.27 19.78
C SER A 395 27.95 -0.28 20.93
N GLY A 396 28.03 1.02 20.65
CA GLY A 396 27.85 2.08 21.65
C GLY A 396 29.10 2.48 22.43
N GLU A 397 30.27 1.92 22.08
CA GLU A 397 31.58 2.26 22.63
C GLU A 397 32.43 2.97 21.56
N GLY A 398 33.39 3.82 21.97
CA GLY A 398 34.28 4.54 21.06
C GLY A 398 35.45 3.68 20.54
N LEU A 399 36.18 4.18 19.53
CA LEU A 399 37.36 3.53 18.91
C LEU A 399 38.53 3.22 19.88
N GLU A 400 38.45 3.65 21.14
CA GLU A 400 39.48 3.41 22.16
C GLU A 400 39.32 2.07 22.89
N HIS A 401 38.16 1.41 22.74
CA HIS A 401 37.96 0.01 23.11
C HIS A 401 38.65 -0.89 22.08
#